data_AF-A0AB39XKC7-F1
#
_entry.id   AF-A0AB39XKC7-F1
#
_cell.length_a   1.000
_cell.length_b   1.000
_cell.length_c   1.000
_cell.angle_alpha   90.00
_cell.angle_beta   90.00
_cell.angle_gamma   90.00
#
_symmetry.space_group_name_H-M   'P 1'
#
loop_
_entity.id
_entity.type
_entity.pdbx_description
1 polymer ?
#
loop_
_entity_poly.entity_id
_entity_poly.type
_entity_poly.pdbx_seq_one_letter_code
_entity_poly.pdbx_strand_id
1 'polypeptide(L)'
;MPNVLKFQRCQQRKSGPSLSRPTPFNIWATTAALVAQVEALQIQTTEDLRRAIFILDLANISIRLIIRQTDMDEIARTTLMTQAGRIGQLIEAVRKEAPHLF
;
A
#
# COMPACT_ATOMS: atom_id res chain seq x y z
N MET A 1 29.92 19.62 14.48
CA MET A 1 29.00 20.46 13.68
C MET A 1 27.88 19.58 13.15
N PRO A 2 26.60 19.79 13.51
CA PRO A 2 25.52 18.95 13.00
C PRO A 2 24.97 19.55 11.70
N ASN A 3 25.06 18.80 10.60
CA ASN A 3 24.37 19.14 9.36
C ASN A 3 22.87 18.91 9.56
N VAL A 4 22.13 19.99 9.82
CA VAL A 4 20.67 19.95 9.83
C VAL A 4 20.21 19.85 8.37
N LEU A 5 19.74 18.66 7.97
CA LEU A 5 19.02 18.46 6.72
C LEU A 5 17.75 19.34 6.75
N LYS A 6 17.82 20.51 6.11
CA LYS A 6 16.67 21.37 5.91
C LYS A 6 15.73 20.70 4.92
N PHE A 7 14.63 20.14 5.42
CA PHE A 7 13.50 19.77 4.58
C PHE A 7 12.92 21.04 3.96
N GLN A 8 13.25 21.26 2.69
CA GLN A 8 12.67 22.33 1.89
C GLN A 8 11.19 22.03 1.72
N ARG A 9 10.32 22.81 2.38
CA ARG A 9 8.88 22.85 2.07
C ARG A 9 8.77 23.09 0.57
N CYS A 10 8.22 22.12 -0.17
CA CYS A 10 7.88 22.27 -1.57
C CYS A 10 6.90 23.45 -1.72
N GLN A 11 7.46 24.61 -2.03
CA GLN A 11 6.70 25.76 -2.50
C GLN A 11 6.11 25.41 -3.86
N GLN A 12 4.82 25.75 -3.99
CA GLN A 12 3.97 25.71 -5.16
C GLN A 12 4.76 25.82 -6.48
N ARG A 13 4.99 24.69 -7.14
CA ARG A 13 5.53 24.65 -8.50
C ARG A 13 4.37 24.44 -9.47
N LYS A 14 4.16 25.48 -10.27
CA LYS A 14 3.34 25.63 -11.48
C LYS A 14 2.71 24.34 -12.04
N SER A 15 1.43 24.46 -12.35
CA SER A 15 0.58 23.56 -13.13
C SER A 15 1.26 23.03 -14.40
N GLY A 16 1.97 21.91 -14.28
CA GLY A 16 2.15 20.93 -15.37
C GLY A 16 0.88 20.10 -15.54
N PRO A 17 0.80 19.21 -16.55
CA PRO A 17 -0.45 18.54 -16.91
C PRO A 17 -1.03 17.93 -15.65
N SER A 18 -2.29 18.27 -15.35
CA SER A 18 -2.98 17.87 -14.13
C SER A 18 -2.60 16.43 -13.83
N LEU A 19 -1.84 16.20 -12.75
CA LEU A 19 -1.70 14.87 -12.18
C LEU A 19 -3.11 14.53 -11.74
N SER A 20 -3.85 13.92 -12.66
CA SER A 20 -5.23 13.50 -12.47
C SER A 20 -5.24 12.76 -11.15
N ARG A 21 -5.99 13.30 -10.19
CA ARG A 21 -6.19 12.67 -8.90
C ARG A 21 -6.44 11.19 -9.20
N PRO A 22 -5.58 10.25 -8.73
CA PRO A 22 -5.65 8.87 -9.18
C PRO A 22 -7.08 8.41 -8.98
N THR A 23 -7.77 8.11 -10.10
CA THR A 23 -9.15 7.66 -10.03
C THR A 23 -9.15 6.37 -9.23
N PRO A 24 -10.18 6.11 -8.41
CA PRO A 24 -10.28 4.87 -7.65
C PRO A 24 -9.95 3.66 -8.53
N PHE A 25 -10.50 3.58 -9.75
CA PHE A 25 -10.18 2.55 -10.75
C PHE A 25 -8.69 2.36 -11.06
N ASN A 26 -7.90 3.44 -11.18
CA ASN A 26 -6.46 3.31 -11.39
C ASN A 26 -5.75 2.74 -10.16
N ILE A 27 -6.22 3.08 -8.95
CA ILE A 27 -5.70 2.52 -7.70
C ILE A 27 -6.04 1.02 -7.61
N TRP A 28 -7.24 0.62 -8.01
CA TRP A 28 -7.65 -0.80 -8.10
C TRP A 28 -6.76 -1.59 -9.05
N ALA A 29 -6.59 -1.13 -10.29
CA ALA A 29 -5.79 -1.82 -11.29
C ALA A 29 -4.32 -1.96 -10.84
N THR A 30 -3.76 -0.89 -10.26
CA THR A 30 -2.39 -0.90 -9.73
C THR A 30 -2.27 -1.84 -8.54
N THR A 31 -3.22 -1.83 -7.62
CA THR A 31 -3.23 -2.72 -6.45
C THR A 31 -3.35 -4.18 -6.87
N ALA A 32 -4.25 -4.49 -7.81
CA ALA A 32 -4.41 -5.84 -8.35
C ALA A 32 -3.13 -6.34 -9.04
N ALA A 33 -2.49 -5.50 -9.86
CA ALA A 33 -1.22 -5.85 -10.50
C ALA A 33 -0.08 -6.08 -9.50
N LEU A 34 -0.04 -5.31 -8.42
CA LEU A 34 0.94 -5.48 -7.35
C LEU A 34 0.70 -6.77 -6.55
N VAL A 35 -0.55 -7.08 -6.21
CA VAL A 35 -0.88 -8.34 -5.52
C VAL A 35 -0.59 -9.56 -6.40
N ALA A 36 -0.92 -9.50 -7.70
CA ALA A 36 -0.58 -10.55 -8.65
C ALA A 36 0.94 -10.78 -8.76
N GLN A 37 1.75 -9.71 -8.64
CA GLN A 37 3.20 -9.85 -8.58
C GLN A 37 3.67 -10.60 -7.34
N VAL A 38 3.02 -10.41 -6.18
CA VAL A 38 3.34 -11.17 -4.96
C VAL A 38 2.97 -12.64 -5.12
N GLU A 39 1.81 -12.93 -5.72
CA GLU A 39 1.38 -14.30 -5.98
C GLU A 39 2.33 -15.05 -6.94
N ALA A 40 2.86 -14.35 -7.94
CA ALA A 40 3.83 -14.90 -8.88
C ALA A 40 5.29 -14.85 -8.36
N LEU A 41 5.55 -14.21 -7.22
CA LEU A 41 6.89 -14.06 -6.68
C LEU A 41 7.38 -15.39 -6.09
N GLN A 42 8.41 -15.97 -6.69
CA GLN A 42 9.13 -17.05 -6.04
C GLN A 42 10.00 -16.48 -4.92
N ILE A 43 9.55 -16.64 -3.67
CA ILE A 43 10.30 -16.18 -2.50
C ILE A 43 11.53 -17.08 -2.33
N GLN A 44 12.71 -16.56 -2.69
CA GLN A 44 13.97 -17.27 -2.56
C GLN A 44 14.92 -16.58 -1.58
N THR A 45 14.78 -15.26 -1.44
CA THR A 45 15.64 -14.45 -0.57
C THR A 45 14.84 -13.69 0.48
N THR A 46 15.54 -13.27 1.54
CA THR A 46 14.98 -12.36 2.54
C THR A 46 14.49 -11.06 1.90
N GLU A 47 15.13 -10.59 0.83
CA GLU A 47 14.72 -9.36 0.13
C GLU A 47 13.41 -9.54 -0.65
N ASP A 48 13.19 -10.71 -1.26
CA ASP A 48 11.92 -11.05 -1.88
C ASP A 48 10.79 -11.03 -0.84
N LEU A 49 11.07 -11.54 0.36
CA LEU A 49 10.13 -11.52 1.47
C LEU A 49 9.83 -10.09 1.94
N ARG A 50 10.84 -9.22 2.09
CA ARG A 50 10.64 -7.78 2.41
C ARG A 50 9.78 -7.11 1.34
N ARG A 51 10.05 -7.37 0.07
CA ARG A 51 9.29 -6.82 -1.05
C ARG A 51 7.85 -7.30 -1.05
N ALA A 52 7.60 -8.58 -0.80
CA ALA A 52 6.25 -9.14 -0.68
C ALA A 52 5.47 -8.48 0.48
N ILE A 53 6.10 -8.37 1.66
CA ILE A 53 5.51 -7.71 2.83
C ILE A 53 5.17 -6.25 2.53
N PHE A 54 6.09 -5.50 1.91
CA PHE A 54 5.87 -4.11 1.53
C PHE A 54 4.69 -3.96 0.56
N ILE A 55 4.62 -4.80 -0.47
CA ILE A 55 3.52 -4.77 -1.44
C ILE A 55 2.19 -5.08 -0.77
N LEU A 56 2.14 -6.07 0.12
CA LEU A 56 0.92 -6.42 0.87
C LEU A 56 0.46 -5.28 1.79
N ASP A 57 1.39 -4.58 2.45
CA ASP A 57 1.06 -3.43 3.29
C ASP A 57 0.51 -2.26 2.45
N LEU A 58 1.14 -1.97 1.32
CA LEU A 58 0.68 -0.95 0.38
C LEU A 58 -0.70 -1.29 -0.20
N ALA A 59 -0.94 -2.56 -0.54
CA ALA A 59 -2.24 -3.02 -1.01
C ALA A 59 -3.32 -2.87 0.06
N ASN A 60 -3.03 -3.22 1.31
CA ASN A 60 -3.94 -3.06 2.44
C ASN A 60 -4.33 -1.58 2.67
N ILE A 61 -3.37 -0.66 2.61
CA ILE A 61 -3.62 0.78 2.71
C ILE A 61 -4.49 1.26 1.53
N SER A 62 -4.18 0.80 0.32
CA SER A 62 -4.92 1.17 -0.90
C SER A 62 -6.38 0.71 -0.85
N ILE A 63 -6.62 -0.53 -0.42
CA ILE A 63 -7.98 -1.07 -0.21
C ILE A 63 -8.75 -0.21 0.81
N ARG A 64 -8.13 0.15 1.94
CA ARG A 64 -8.78 0.99 2.97
C ARG A 64 -9.10 2.40 2.45
N LEU A 65 -8.24 2.96 1.61
CA LEU A 65 -8.45 4.26 0.98
C LEU A 65 -9.61 4.20 -0.02
N ILE A 66 -9.66 3.15 -0.84
CA ILE A 66 -10.75 2.88 -1.78
C ILE A 66 -12.09 2.75 -1.05
N ILE A 67 -12.15 1.96 0.02
CA ILE A 67 -13.36 1.76 0.85
C ILE A 67 -13.89 3.09 1.39
N ARG A 68 -13.00 4.04 1.68
CA ARG A 68 -13.38 5.37 2.18
C ARG A 68 -13.82 6.34 1.09
N GLN A 69 -13.34 6.17 -0.14
CA GLN A 69 -13.49 7.15 -1.22
C GLN A 69 -14.51 6.75 -2.29
N THR A 70 -14.94 5.49 -2.29
CA THR A 70 -15.83 4.95 -3.31
C THR A 70 -17.15 4.58 -2.66
N ASP A 71 -18.26 4.99 -3.29
CA ASP A 71 -19.57 4.48 -2.92
C ASP A 71 -19.68 3.04 -3.42
N MET A 72 -19.90 2.11 -2.51
CA MET A 72 -19.87 0.67 -2.77
C MET A 72 -20.93 -0.03 -1.92
N ASP A 73 -21.46 -1.12 -2.46
CA ASP A 73 -22.42 -1.96 -1.77
C ASP A 73 -21.91 -2.39 -0.38
N GLU A 74 -22.81 -2.44 0.59
CA GLU A 74 -22.45 -2.65 2.00
C GLU A 74 -21.87 -4.06 2.25
N ILE A 75 -22.32 -5.07 1.50
CA ILE A 75 -21.78 -6.43 1.58
C ILE A 75 -20.36 -6.45 0.98
N ALA A 76 -20.15 -5.79 -0.16
CA ALA A 76 -18.83 -5.66 -0.76
C ALA A 76 -17.86 -4.91 0.17
N ARG A 77 -18.33 -3.81 0.77
CA ARG A 77 -17.56 -2.97 1.71
C ARG A 77 -17.12 -3.76 2.94
N THR A 78 -18.05 -4.46 3.58
CA THR A 78 -17.77 -5.27 4.78
C THR A 78 -16.80 -6.40 4.48
N THR A 79 -16.98 -7.11 3.36
CA THR A 79 -16.07 -8.16 2.91
C THR A 79 -14.65 -7.64 2.72
N LEU A 80 -14.49 -6.52 2.01
CA LEU A 80 -13.17 -5.91 1.78
C LEU A 80 -12.55 -5.39 3.09
N MET A 81 -13.34 -4.80 3.99
CA MET A 81 -12.86 -4.40 5.32
C MET A 81 -12.37 -5.59 6.13
N THR A 82 -13.08 -6.72 6.13
CA THR A 82 -12.66 -7.93 6.82
C THR A 82 -11.35 -8.48 6.24
N GLN A 83 -11.22 -8.52 4.91
CA GLN A 83 -9.99 -8.97 4.25
C GLN A 83 -8.80 -8.03 4.56
N ALA A 84 -8.98 -6.71 4.45
CA ALA A 84 -7.98 -5.71 4.83
C ALA A 84 -7.62 -5.78 6.32
N GLY A 85 -8.57 -6.15 7.17
CA GLY A 85 -8.35 -6.43 8.59
C GLY A 85 -7.40 -7.60 8.79
N ARG A 86 -7.68 -8.74 8.13
CA ARG A 86 -6.84 -9.96 8.21
C ARG A 86 -5.43 -9.72 7.69
N ILE A 87 -5.26 -9.04 6.55
CA ILE A 87 -3.94 -8.70 6.01
C ILE A 87 -3.15 -7.84 7.01
N GLY A 88 -3.80 -6.82 7.58
CA GLY A 88 -3.16 -5.97 8.60
C GLY A 88 -2.71 -6.74 9.84
N GLN A 89 -3.51 -7.71 10.31
CA GLN A 89 -3.14 -8.56 11.45
C GLN A 89 -1.95 -9.46 11.13
N LEU A 90 -1.90 -10.05 9.93
CA LEU A 90 -0.79 -10.88 9.49
C LEU A 90 0.51 -10.08 9.39
N ILE A 91 0.47 -8.88 8.79
CA ILE A 91 1.64 -7.99 8.71
C ILE A 91 2.14 -7.62 10.11
N GLU A 92 1.23 -7.29 11.02
CA GLU A 92 1.59 -6.93 12.40
C GLU A 92 2.17 -8.13 13.18
N ALA A 93 1.69 -9.35 12.93
CA ALA A 93 2.28 -10.56 13.47
C ALA A 93 3.71 -10.77 12.95
N VAL A 94 3.92 -10.65 11.63
CA VAL A 94 5.25 -10.76 11.01
C VAL A 94 6.20 -9.68 11.54
N ARG A 95 5.71 -8.46 11.82
CA ARG A 95 6.50 -7.38 12.43
C ARG A 95 7.01 -7.73 13.82
N LYS A 96 6.21 -8.48 14.60
CA LYS A 96 6.58 -8.93 15.95
C LYS A 96 7.55 -10.11 15.91
N GLU A 97 7.31 -11.06 15.02
CA GLU A 97 8.09 -12.31 14.94
C GLU A 97 9.40 -12.15 14.18
N ALA A 98 9.44 -11.27 13.18
CA ALA A 98 10.58 -11.07 12.29
C ALA A 98 10.84 -9.58 12.02
N PRO A 99 11.24 -8.79 13.04
CA PRO A 99 11.43 -7.35 12.90
C PRO A 99 12.53 -6.97 11.90
N HIS A 100 13.47 -7.86 11.59
CA HIS A 100 14.54 -7.67 10.61
C HIS A 100 14.07 -7.63 9.14
N LEU A 101 12.76 -7.86 8.91
CA LEU A 101 12.11 -7.79 7.60
C LEU A 101 11.45 -6.43 7.32
N PHE A 102 11.47 -5.50 8.28
CA PHE A 102 10.92 -4.14 8.17
C PHE A 102 12.02 -3.10 8.37
#